data_AF-A0A0Q7TLV1-F1
#
_entry.id   AF-A0A0Q7TLV1-F1
#
_cell.length_a   1.000
_cell.length_b   1.000
_cell.length_c   1.000
_cell.angle_alpha   90.00
_cell.angle_beta   90.00
_cell.angle_gamma   90.00
#
_symmetry.space_group_name_H-M   'P 1'
#
loop_
_entity.id
_entity.type
_entity.pdbx_description
1 polymer ?
#
loop_
_entity_poly.entity_id
_entity_poly.type
_entity_poly.pdbx_seq_one_letter_code
_entity_poly.pdbx_strand_id
1 'polypeptide(L)' 'MSPHARSEIDLLRRSMRYRPAHVCAQCGEALYLPEFSEWLDTGSARHLWQCDACGYTFETTVQFAAA' A
#
# COMPACT_ATOMS: atom_id res chain seq x y z
N MET A 1 -14.75 -15.18 5.51
CA MET A 1 -14.27 -14.04 4.71
C MET A 1 -13.84 -14.58 3.34
N SER A 2 -14.41 -14.08 2.25
CA SER A 2 -14.26 -14.71 0.92
C SER A 2 -12.85 -14.51 0.35
N PRO A 3 -12.13 -15.57 -0.07
CA PRO A 3 -10.76 -15.49 -0.59
C PRO A 3 -10.64 -14.77 -1.95
N HIS A 4 -11.75 -14.54 -2.64
CA HIS A 4 -11.75 -13.93 -3.97
C HIS A 4 -11.56 -12.41 -3.99
N ALA A 5 -11.79 -11.70 -2.88
CA ALA A 5 -11.61 -10.23 -2.83
C ALA A 5 -10.13 -9.81 -2.81
N ARG A 6 -9.23 -10.65 -2.25
CA ARG A 6 -7.78 -10.43 -2.31
C ARG A 6 -7.24 -10.49 -3.75
N SER A 7 -7.77 -11.40 -4.56
CA SER A 7 -7.34 -11.64 -5.94
C SER A 7 -7.42 -10.41 -6.84
N GLU A 8 -8.50 -9.62 -6.80
CA GLU A 8 -8.63 -8.44 -7.67
C GLU A 8 -7.75 -7.26 -7.23
N ILE A 9 -7.55 -7.11 -5.92
CA ILE A 9 -6.65 -6.08 -5.36
C ILE A 9 -5.19 -6.40 -5.71
N ASP A 10 -4.80 -7.67 -5.69
CA ASP A 10 -3.46 -8.12 -6.10
C ASP A 10 -3.16 -7.83 -7.58
N LEU A 11 -4.17 -7.93 -8.46
CA LEU A 11 -4.03 -7.56 -9.87
C LEU A 11 -3.84 -6.05 -10.07
N LEU A 12 -4.53 -5.23 -9.28
CA LEU A 12 -4.34 -3.78 -9.29
C LEU A 12 -2.96 -3.37 -8.77
N ARG A 13 -2.45 -4.06 -7.74
CA ARG A 13 -1.11 -3.85 -7.18
C ARG A 13 0.01 -4.12 -8.18
N ARG A 14 -0.22 -4.96 -9.19
CA ARG A 14 0.72 -5.26 -10.28
C ARG A 14 0.54 -4.36 -11.52
N SER A 15 -0.43 -3.44 -11.51
CA SER A 15 -0.72 -2.59 -12.67
C SER A 15 0.35 -1.50 -12.84
N MET A 16 1.24 -1.68 -13.81
CA MET A 16 2.33 -0.76 -14.20
C MET A 16 1.88 0.60 -14.77
N ARG A 17 0.59 0.92 -14.76
CA ARG A 17 0.06 2.18 -15.32
C ARG A 17 0.25 3.38 -14.39
N TYR A 18 0.64 3.15 -13.14
CA TYR A 18 0.83 4.19 -12.13
C TYR A 18 2.32 4.31 -11.78
N ARG A 19 2.73 5.45 -11.24
CA ARG A 19 4.05 5.55 -10.61
C ARG A 19 4.05 4.77 -9.30
N PRO A 20 5.16 4.14 -8.91
CA PRO A 20 5.28 3.53 -7.59
C PRO A 20 4.98 4.58 -6.51
N ALA A 21 4.11 4.23 -5.57
CA ALA A 21 3.86 5.06 -4.40
C ALA A 21 5.03 4.96 -3.40
N HIS A 22 5.58 3.75 -3.25
CA HIS A 22 6.71 3.46 -2.39
C HIS A 22 7.64 2.40 -3.00
N VAL A 23 8.80 2.21 -2.38
CA VAL A 23 9.72 1.09 -2.66
C VAL A 23 9.87 0.24 -1.41
N CYS A 24 10.01 -1.07 -1.58
CA CYS A 24 10.28 -1.97 -0.46
C CYS A 24 11.65 -1.65 0.17
N ALA A 25 11.67 -1.37 1.46
CA ALA A 25 12.91 -1.07 2.18
C ALA A 25 13.91 -2.25 2.23
N GLN A 26 13.46 -3.49 1.98
CA GLN A 26 14.34 -4.67 2.01
C GLN A 26 14.87 -5.07 0.63
N CYS A 27 14.03 -5.10 -0.41
CA CYS A 27 14.43 -5.60 -1.73
C CYS A 27 14.39 -4.56 -2.85
N GLY A 28 13.88 -3.35 -2.59
CA GLY A 28 13.76 -2.28 -3.58
C GLY A 28 12.61 -2.45 -4.57
N GLU A 29 11.78 -3.49 -4.44
CA GLU A 29 10.61 -3.70 -5.31
C GLU A 29 9.66 -2.51 -5.28
N ALA A 30 9.11 -2.16 -6.43
CA ALA A 30 8.13 -1.08 -6.56
C ALA A 30 6.78 -1.48 -5.95
N LEU A 31 6.22 -0.62 -5.10
CA LEU A 31 4.93 -0.81 -4.45
C LEU A 31 3.95 0.26 -4.93
N TYR A 32 2.85 -0.17 -5.54
CA TYR A 32 1.89 0.73 -6.19
C TYR A 32 0.69 1.06 -5.31
N LEU A 33 0.21 0.09 -4.52
CA LEU A 33 -0.95 0.27 -3.63
C LEU A 33 -0.69 -0.41 -2.28
N PRO A 34 -1.15 0.19 -1.17
CA PRO A 34 -1.12 -0.46 0.14
C PRO A 34 -2.10 -1.63 0.19
N GLU A 35 -1.89 -2.58 1.10
CA GLU A 35 -2.87 -3.64 1.41
C GLU A 35 -4.09 -3.05 2.13
N PHE A 36 -3.86 -2.06 2.99
CA PHE A 36 -4.90 -1.43 3.78
C PHE A 36 -4.59 0.04 4.04
N SER A 37 -5.63 0.86 4.12
CA SER A 37 -5.54 2.27 4.49
C SER A 37 -6.64 2.63 5.46
N GLU A 38 -6.30 3.41 6.48
CA GLU A 38 -7.26 3.94 7.45
C GLU A 38 -6.95 5.39 7.80
N TRP A 39 -8.00 6.15 8.10
CA TRP A 39 -7.86 7.46 8.71
C TRP A 39 -7.57 7.30 10.20
N LEU A 40 -6.51 7.94 10.68
CA LEU A 40 -6.21 7.99 12.11
C LEU A 40 -6.94 9.16 12.78
N ASP A 41 -7.01 10.29 12.07
CA ASP A 41 -7.73 11.51 12.46
C ASP A 41 -8.12 12.32 11.21
N THR A 42 -8.56 13.58 11.39
CA THR A 42 -8.99 14.47 10.30
C THR A 42 -7.87 14.92 9.36
N GLY A 43 -6.61 14.78 9.77
CA GLY A 43 -5.43 15.26 9.07
C GLY A 43 -4.39 14.17 8.81
N SER A 44 -4.65 12.91 9.16
CA SER A 44 -3.68 11.83 8.92
C SER A 44 -4.31 10.49 8.57
N ALA A 45 -3.62 9.75 7.70
CA ALA A 45 -3.98 8.38 7.34
C ALA A 45 -2.76 7.46 7.47
N ARG A 46 -3.02 6.21 7.85
CA ARG A 46 -2.04 5.14 7.89
C ARG A 46 -2.24 4.19 6.71
N HIS A 47 -1.14 3.74 6.13
CA HIS A 47 -1.09 2.73 5.08
C HIS A 47 -0.27 1.53 5.54
N LEU A 48 -0.83 0.33 5.38
CA LEU A 48 -0.12 -0.94 5.56
C LEU A 48 0.35 -1.45 4.21
N TRP A 49 1.65 -1.70 4.08
CA TRP A 49 2.29 -2.18 2.87
C TRP A 49 2.75 -3.62 3.06
N GLN A 50 2.60 -4.43 2.02
CA GLN A 50 3.23 -5.73 1.93
C GLN A 50 3.93 -5.83 0.58
N CYS A 51 5.16 -6.34 0.55
CA CYS A 51 5.86 -6.61 -0.68
C CYS A 51 5.54 -8.03 -1.16
N ASP A 52 4.97 -8.17 -2.35
CA ASP A 52 4.67 -9.49 -2.94
C ASP A 52 5.95 -10.28 -3.30
N ALA A 53 7.08 -9.58 -3.51
CA ALA A 53 8.34 -10.20 -3.92
C ALA A 53 9.11 -10.83 -2.75
N CYS A 54 9.15 -10.19 -1.58
CA CYS A 54 9.91 -10.67 -0.42
C CYS A 54 9.07 -10.91 0.84
N GLY A 55 7.77 -10.57 0.83
CA GLY A 55 6.87 -10.72 1.97
C GLY A 55 7.05 -9.68 3.07
N TYR A 56 7.97 -8.72 2.92
CA TYR A 56 8.21 -7.70 3.95
C TYR A 56 7.01 -6.76 4.09
N THR A 57 6.61 -6.52 5.34
CA THR A 57 5.47 -5.67 5.71
C THR A 57 5.93 -4.46 6.51
N PHE A 58 5.40 -3.28 6.21
CA PHE A 58 5.69 -2.04 6.93
C PHE A 58 4.53 -1.05 6.86
N GLU A 59 4.55 -0.04 7.71
CA GLU A 59 3.53 1.02 7.77
C GLU A 59 4.13 2.38 7.36
N THR A 60 3.29 3.23 6.76
CA THR A 60 3.59 4.65 6.56
C THR A 60 2.41 5.50 7.01
N THR A 61 2.70 6.68 7.55
CA THR A 61 1.67 7.68 7.87
C THR A 61 1.82 8.89 6.97
N VAL A 62 0.72 9.31 6.36
CA VAL A 62 0.64 10.53 5.56
C VAL A 62 -0.12 11.60 6.34
N GLN A 63 0.36 12.83 6.28
CA GLN A 63 -0.31 13.99 6.86
C GLN A 63 -0.87 14.84 5.73
N PHE A 64 -2.15 15.20 5.84
CA PHE A 64 -2.83 16.11 4.93
C PHE A 64 -2.71 17.52 5.48
N ALA A 65 -2.35 18.47 4.62
CA ALA A 65 -2.38 19.87 5.00
C ALA A 65 -3.81 20.26 5.40
N ALA A 66 -3.95 21.06 6.45
CA ALA A 66 -5.23 21.69 6.76
C ALA A 66 -5.69 22.50 5.54
N ALA A 67 -6.96 22.34 5.18
CA ALA A 67 -7.59 23.04 4.06
C ALA A 67 -7.66 24.56 4.29
#